data_AF-A0A948TUE8-F1
#
_entry.id   AF-A0A948TUE8-F1
#
_cell.length_a   1.000
_cell.length_b   1.000
_cell.length_c   1.000
_cell.angle_alpha   90.00
_cell.angle_beta   90.00
_cell.angle_gamma   90.00
#
_symmetry.space_group_name_H-M   'P 1'
#
loop_
_entity.id
_entity.type
_entity.pdbx_description
1 polymer ?
#
loop_
_entity_poly.entity_id
_entity_poly.type
_entity_poly.pdbx_seq_one_letter_code
_entity_poly.pdbx_strand_id
1 'polypeptide(L)'
;MVTDTEYARLAARAYAATPENEILLGDWTQLEWIPDRSYGFSAGVYQKGNDIVISFAGTNQDADWGWANVIVGLGGWSPQVTEAMLLYITTKRDNPTANITFTGHSLGGGLASMMAVFFDQPATVFDHAPFEPGALNLVTLGVYRAQLTALGFSDPAFDSYSPTVFGAREAQVRGIYLKGESLAAGRLAWPDITGTELPAVDPGSPQGVTARNLHSMTLLASIMTSTAFADAVRAQPGLLALLFDESLYKRDSKTSAKPDFLTRLYSQQVGSASTPLLDRFASDLQRIGTEGITASTDWQKALTVAAMDYYYNKDASSATQLFTSQSGAIHFDFGDISTTKLKSLALLRSAASSTSIGADPFNTSNLNTATAWHVQTGAGSMSWQDDKGVNDAAIGGAQDDVLRAGAGNDYVIGGAGADILVGEAGSDQLFGGEGADTLDGGLGGDWLYGGAGADTYEFKDSFGKDTLLDSDGQGTLTIDGATLSGGKPAGLRNVWVGKDSAGNFQGYAVYDDRSSATGKKLVITRADGSANSITINNFDLTAATAEGGAGYLNQAGKVGDTVNRALADLGGQGMKAILGATAR
;
A
#
# COMPACT_ATOMS: atom_id res chain seq x y z
N MET A 1 -1.77 -38.23 -2.38
CA MET A 1 -2.27 -37.62 -1.14
C MET A 1 -2.39 -36.14 -1.37
N VAL A 2 -3.60 -35.63 -1.20
CA VAL A 2 -3.98 -34.23 -1.33
C VAL A 2 -3.39 -33.45 -0.15
N THR A 3 -2.81 -32.28 -0.40
CA THR A 3 -2.23 -31.45 0.68
C THR A 3 -3.27 -30.55 1.35
N ASP A 4 -2.99 -30.07 2.56
CA ASP A 4 -3.84 -29.10 3.27
C ASP A 4 -4.12 -27.84 2.41
N THR A 5 -3.14 -27.36 1.64
CA THR A 5 -3.29 -26.22 0.72
C THR A 5 -4.19 -26.53 -0.48
N GLU A 6 -4.18 -27.76 -0.97
CA GLU A 6 -5.11 -28.21 -2.01
C GLU A 6 -6.53 -28.32 -1.49
N TYR A 7 -6.72 -28.87 -0.29
CA TYR A 7 -8.04 -28.90 0.35
C TYR A 7 -8.57 -27.47 0.60
N ALA A 8 -7.73 -26.53 1.03
CA ALA A 8 -8.10 -25.13 1.23
C ALA A 8 -8.54 -24.47 -0.10
N ARG A 9 -7.82 -24.75 -1.20
CA ARG A 9 -8.20 -24.29 -2.54
C ARG A 9 -9.55 -24.81 -2.96
N LEU A 10 -9.81 -26.11 -2.80
CA LEU A 10 -11.07 -26.74 -3.19
C LEU A 10 -12.23 -26.28 -2.30
N ALA A 11 -11.98 -25.97 -1.02
CA ALA A 11 -12.95 -25.31 -0.14
C ALA A 11 -13.28 -23.88 -0.62
N ALA A 12 -12.29 -23.09 -1.01
CA ALA A 12 -12.50 -21.76 -1.59
C ALA A 12 -13.25 -21.82 -2.93
N ARG A 13 -12.91 -22.80 -3.77
CA ARG A 13 -13.52 -23.05 -5.08
C ARG A 13 -15.00 -23.38 -5.00
N ALA A 14 -15.43 -24.02 -3.90
CA ALA A 14 -16.80 -24.42 -3.70
C ALA A 14 -17.74 -23.26 -3.37
N TYR A 15 -17.29 -22.01 -3.38
CA TYR A 15 -18.19 -20.87 -3.33
C TYR A 15 -18.65 -20.48 -4.74
N ALA A 16 -19.94 -20.15 -4.87
CA ALA A 16 -20.45 -19.53 -6.08
C ALA A 16 -19.75 -18.18 -6.33
N ALA A 17 -19.29 -17.97 -7.56
CA ALA A 17 -18.59 -16.77 -7.97
C ALA A 17 -18.86 -16.45 -9.45
N THR A 18 -18.65 -15.20 -9.85
CA THR A 18 -18.56 -14.83 -11.27
C THR A 18 -17.27 -15.41 -11.88
N PRO A 19 -17.19 -15.55 -13.22
CA PRO A 19 -15.98 -16.05 -13.88
C PRO A 19 -14.69 -15.31 -13.49
N GLU A 20 -14.78 -14.00 -13.24
CA GLU A 20 -13.64 -13.16 -12.86
C GLU A 20 -13.16 -13.39 -11.42
N ASN A 21 -14.01 -14.00 -10.59
CA ASN A 21 -13.78 -14.25 -9.16
C ASN A 21 -13.70 -15.74 -8.82
N GLU A 22 -13.64 -16.59 -9.84
CA GLU A 22 -13.56 -18.02 -9.66
C GLU A 22 -12.15 -18.45 -9.26
N ILE A 23 -12.05 -19.32 -8.25
CA ILE A 23 -10.77 -19.89 -7.83
C ILE A 23 -10.29 -20.87 -8.90
N LEU A 24 -9.05 -20.76 -9.37
CA LEU A 24 -8.53 -21.71 -10.35
C LEU A 24 -8.26 -23.08 -9.72
N LEU A 25 -8.55 -24.16 -10.46
CA LEU A 25 -8.42 -25.54 -9.99
C LEU A 25 -6.97 -26.05 -9.99
N GLY A 26 -6.09 -25.49 -10.82
CA GLY A 26 -4.76 -26.03 -11.06
C GLY A 26 -4.84 -27.33 -11.86
N ASP A 27 -4.28 -28.41 -11.32
CA ASP A 27 -4.27 -29.76 -11.91
C ASP A 27 -5.51 -30.61 -11.59
N TRP A 28 -6.49 -30.03 -10.88
CA TRP A 28 -7.76 -30.66 -10.56
C TRP A 28 -8.79 -30.51 -11.69
N THR A 29 -9.57 -31.55 -11.93
CA THR A 29 -10.71 -31.54 -12.86
C THR A 29 -12.02 -31.49 -12.08
N GLN A 30 -12.96 -30.62 -12.47
CA GLN A 30 -14.31 -30.61 -11.92
C GLN A 30 -15.18 -31.66 -12.60
N LEU A 31 -15.65 -32.64 -11.84
CA LEU A 31 -16.57 -33.70 -12.30
C LEU A 31 -18.03 -33.24 -12.21
N GLU A 32 -18.38 -32.56 -11.12
CA GLU A 32 -19.74 -32.12 -10.85
C GLU A 32 -19.71 -30.79 -10.09
N TRP A 33 -20.70 -29.94 -10.34
CA TRP A 33 -20.93 -28.70 -9.62
C TRP A 33 -22.41 -28.51 -9.34
N ILE A 34 -22.75 -28.40 -8.05
CA ILE A 34 -24.09 -28.18 -7.56
C ILE A 34 -24.18 -26.71 -7.13
N PRO A 35 -24.93 -25.87 -7.89
CA PRO A 35 -25.08 -24.47 -7.56
C PRO A 35 -25.89 -24.30 -6.28
N ASP A 36 -25.74 -23.13 -5.66
CA ASP A 36 -26.41 -22.77 -4.42
C ASP A 36 -27.94 -22.90 -4.51
N ARG A 37 -28.50 -23.70 -3.62
CA ARG A 37 -29.94 -23.91 -3.48
C ARG A 37 -30.55 -22.91 -2.51
N SER A 38 -31.87 -22.74 -2.54
CA SER A 38 -32.59 -21.78 -1.67
C SER A 38 -32.45 -22.03 -0.16
N TYR A 39 -31.91 -23.17 0.25
CA TYR A 39 -31.60 -23.54 1.64
C TYR A 39 -30.10 -23.66 1.90
N GLY A 40 -29.24 -23.11 1.03
CA GLY A 40 -27.81 -22.92 1.26
C GLY A 40 -26.91 -24.13 0.95
N PHE A 41 -27.42 -25.16 0.27
CA PHE A 41 -26.58 -26.28 -0.18
C PHE A 41 -25.88 -25.94 -1.50
N SER A 42 -24.56 -26.02 -1.52
CA SER A 42 -23.74 -26.00 -2.73
C SER A 42 -22.51 -26.88 -2.54
N ALA A 43 -22.09 -27.57 -3.61
CA ALA A 43 -20.98 -28.50 -3.54
C ALA A 43 -20.29 -28.65 -4.90
N GLY A 44 -19.00 -29.00 -4.87
CA GLY A 44 -18.24 -29.39 -6.04
C GLY A 44 -17.54 -30.73 -5.84
N VAL A 45 -17.45 -31.52 -6.91
CA VAL A 45 -16.70 -32.78 -6.93
C VAL A 45 -15.50 -32.61 -7.85
N TYR A 46 -14.31 -32.78 -7.29
CA TYR A 46 -13.05 -32.54 -7.99
C TYR A 46 -12.19 -33.81 -7.99
N GLN A 47 -11.51 -34.07 -9.10
CA GLN A 47 -10.67 -35.25 -9.28
C GLN A 47 -9.23 -34.88 -9.68
N LYS A 48 -8.27 -35.58 -9.09
CA LYS A 48 -6.87 -35.59 -9.51
C LYS A 48 -6.30 -37.00 -9.39
N GLY A 49 -6.01 -37.63 -10.53
CA GLY A 49 -5.61 -39.04 -10.55
C GLY A 49 -6.72 -39.92 -9.95
N ASN A 50 -6.39 -40.73 -8.94
CA ASN A 50 -7.36 -41.57 -8.23
C ASN A 50 -8.02 -40.87 -7.02
N ASP A 51 -7.58 -39.66 -6.67
CA ASP A 51 -8.12 -38.92 -5.54
C ASP A 51 -9.35 -38.10 -6.01
N ILE A 52 -10.47 -38.23 -5.29
CA ILE A 52 -11.68 -37.42 -5.46
C ILE A 52 -11.94 -36.65 -4.17
N VAL A 53 -12.21 -35.36 -4.30
CA VAL A 53 -12.55 -34.47 -3.19
C VAL A 53 -13.95 -33.92 -3.41
N ILE A 54 -14.85 -34.19 -2.47
CA ILE A 54 -16.16 -33.58 -2.41
C ILE A 54 -16.05 -32.37 -1.48
N SER A 55 -16.25 -31.17 -2.04
CA SER A 55 -16.13 -29.91 -1.33
C SER A 55 -17.50 -29.27 -1.13
N PHE A 56 -17.83 -28.89 0.11
CA PHE A 56 -19.08 -28.23 0.43
C PHE A 56 -18.86 -26.73 0.67
N ALA A 57 -19.72 -25.90 0.07
CA ALA A 57 -19.71 -24.46 0.29
C ALA A 57 -20.16 -24.12 1.71
N GLY A 58 -19.58 -23.07 2.29
CA GLY A 58 -20.14 -22.47 3.50
C GLY A 58 -21.27 -21.50 3.20
N THR A 59 -21.85 -20.94 4.26
CA THR A 59 -22.87 -19.88 4.17
C THR A 59 -22.38 -18.67 3.40
N ASN A 60 -23.24 -18.13 2.54
CA ASN A 60 -22.89 -17.07 1.63
C ASN A 60 -23.89 -15.89 1.64
N GLN A 61 -24.87 -15.90 2.57
CA GLN A 61 -25.83 -14.82 2.85
C GLN A 61 -26.08 -14.66 4.36
N ASP A 62 -26.32 -13.43 4.83
CA ASP A 62 -26.69 -13.13 6.23
C ASP A 62 -28.03 -13.80 6.66
N ALA A 63 -28.85 -14.27 5.72
CA ALA A 63 -30.13 -14.94 5.98
C ALA A 63 -30.03 -16.46 6.25
N ASP A 64 -28.90 -17.09 5.92
CA ASP A 64 -28.71 -18.55 6.04
C ASP A 64 -28.43 -18.99 7.49
N TRP A 65 -27.95 -18.08 8.34
CA TRP A 65 -27.74 -18.40 9.77
C TRP A 65 -29.05 -18.70 10.50
N GLY A 66 -30.20 -18.20 10.02
CA GLY A 66 -31.39 -18.02 10.84
C GLY A 66 -32.28 -19.24 11.09
N TRP A 67 -32.13 -20.36 10.37
CA TRP A 67 -33.14 -21.43 10.46
C TRP A 67 -32.68 -22.84 10.13
N ALA A 68 -31.98 -23.12 9.01
CA ALA A 68 -31.57 -24.50 8.68
C ALA A 68 -30.27 -24.94 9.38
N ASN A 69 -29.36 -23.99 9.64
CA ASN A 69 -27.97 -24.26 10.02
C ASN A 69 -27.77 -24.41 11.53
N VAL A 70 -28.51 -23.62 12.32
CA VAL A 70 -28.62 -23.81 13.77
C VAL A 70 -29.26 -25.17 14.09
N ILE A 71 -30.19 -25.65 13.24
CA ILE A 71 -30.84 -26.94 13.45
C ILE A 71 -29.81 -28.08 13.38
N VAL A 72 -28.90 -28.10 12.40
CA VAL A 72 -27.87 -29.15 12.31
C VAL A 72 -26.91 -29.10 13.49
N GLY A 73 -26.40 -27.91 13.83
CA GLY A 73 -25.52 -27.71 14.99
C GLY A 73 -26.18 -28.05 16.33
N LEU A 74 -27.51 -28.02 16.41
CA LEU A 74 -28.29 -28.44 17.59
C LEU A 74 -28.80 -29.89 17.50
N GLY A 75 -28.36 -30.67 16.52
CA GLY A 75 -28.70 -32.09 16.42
C GLY A 75 -29.97 -32.41 15.62
N GLY A 76 -30.61 -31.43 15.00
CA GLY A 76 -31.84 -31.59 14.22
C GLY A 76 -31.60 -31.96 12.75
N TRP A 77 -32.67 -32.44 12.11
CA TRP A 77 -32.65 -32.83 10.70
C TRP A 77 -32.48 -31.62 9.75
N SER A 78 -31.76 -31.83 8.65
CA SER A 78 -31.56 -30.84 7.58
C SER A 78 -31.48 -31.50 6.20
N PRO A 79 -32.10 -30.89 5.16
CA PRO A 79 -32.03 -31.38 3.78
C PRO A 79 -30.60 -31.30 3.19
N GLN A 80 -29.76 -30.37 3.65
CA GLN A 80 -28.37 -30.24 3.18
C GLN A 80 -27.56 -31.51 3.48
N VAL A 81 -27.84 -32.14 4.63
CA VAL A 81 -27.17 -33.38 5.06
C VAL A 81 -27.60 -34.54 4.17
N THR A 82 -28.90 -34.68 3.91
CA THR A 82 -29.40 -35.72 3.01
C THR A 82 -28.79 -35.58 1.61
N GLU A 83 -28.65 -34.35 1.08
CA GLU A 83 -27.99 -34.14 -0.21
C GLU A 83 -26.49 -34.44 -0.19
N ALA A 84 -25.77 -34.04 0.87
CA ALA A 84 -24.36 -34.39 1.01
C ALA A 84 -24.15 -35.92 1.02
N MET A 85 -25.04 -36.65 1.69
CA MET A 85 -25.04 -38.11 1.72
C MET A 85 -25.31 -38.73 0.34
N LEU A 86 -26.32 -38.22 -0.37
CA LEU A 86 -26.63 -38.68 -1.72
C LEU A 86 -25.47 -38.43 -2.68
N LEU A 87 -24.86 -37.24 -2.62
CA LEU A 87 -23.71 -36.88 -3.45
C LEU A 87 -22.53 -37.83 -3.22
N TYR A 88 -22.21 -38.16 -1.97
CA TYR A 88 -21.17 -39.13 -1.67
C TYR A 88 -21.51 -40.53 -2.23
N ILE A 89 -22.72 -41.03 -1.97
CA ILE A 89 -23.12 -42.37 -2.38
C ILE A 89 -23.09 -42.50 -3.91
N THR A 90 -23.58 -41.49 -4.64
CA THR A 90 -23.52 -41.50 -6.11
C THR A 90 -22.09 -41.37 -6.61
N THR A 91 -21.27 -40.48 -6.03
CA THR A 91 -19.86 -40.32 -6.41
C THR A 91 -19.08 -41.62 -6.22
N LYS A 92 -19.29 -42.32 -5.10
CA LYS A 92 -18.67 -43.62 -4.80
C LYS A 92 -19.14 -44.73 -5.72
N ARG A 93 -20.44 -44.78 -6.01
CA ARG A 93 -21.00 -45.76 -6.97
C ARG A 93 -20.38 -45.58 -8.36
N ASP A 94 -20.21 -44.34 -8.79
CA ASP A 94 -19.71 -44.01 -10.13
C ASP A 94 -18.17 -44.11 -10.20
N ASN A 95 -17.48 -44.07 -9.04
CA ASN A 95 -16.02 -44.13 -8.92
C ASN A 95 -15.57 -45.14 -7.82
N PRO A 96 -15.82 -46.45 -7.99
CA PRO A 96 -15.70 -47.43 -6.90
C PRO A 96 -14.27 -47.68 -6.39
N THR A 97 -13.25 -47.27 -7.16
CA THR A 97 -11.84 -47.42 -6.79
C THR A 97 -11.19 -46.11 -6.34
N ALA A 98 -11.92 -44.98 -6.39
CA ALA A 98 -11.37 -43.68 -6.06
C ALA A 98 -11.16 -43.52 -4.55
N ASN A 99 -10.12 -42.77 -4.18
CA ASN A 99 -9.93 -42.32 -2.81
C ASN A 99 -10.80 -41.07 -2.59
N ILE A 100 -11.98 -41.25 -2.02
CA ILE A 100 -12.93 -40.15 -1.80
C ILE A 100 -12.66 -39.51 -0.44
N THR A 101 -12.48 -38.20 -0.43
CA THR A 101 -12.29 -37.40 0.79
C THR A 101 -13.18 -36.16 0.77
N PHE A 102 -13.34 -35.52 1.92
CA PHE A 102 -14.18 -34.33 2.06
C PHE A 102 -13.38 -33.09 2.42
N THR A 103 -13.88 -31.93 1.98
CA THR A 103 -13.42 -30.62 2.44
C THR A 103 -14.58 -29.63 2.47
N GLY A 104 -14.36 -28.50 3.13
CA GLY A 104 -15.32 -27.42 3.18
C GLY A 104 -14.89 -26.35 4.15
N HIS A 105 -15.54 -25.20 4.05
CA HIS A 105 -15.31 -24.05 4.91
C HIS A 105 -16.58 -23.67 5.68
N SER A 106 -16.46 -23.16 6.90
CA SER A 106 -17.62 -22.68 7.67
C SER A 106 -18.66 -23.79 7.82
N LEU A 107 -19.92 -23.52 7.45
CA LEU A 107 -20.99 -24.51 7.38
C LEU A 107 -20.62 -25.75 6.54
N GLY A 108 -19.99 -25.54 5.39
CA GLY A 108 -19.56 -26.62 4.50
C GLY A 108 -18.47 -27.49 5.14
N GLY A 109 -17.63 -26.89 5.98
CA GLY A 109 -16.66 -27.63 6.80
C GLY A 109 -17.35 -28.54 7.82
N GLY A 110 -18.43 -28.07 8.44
CA GLY A 110 -19.25 -28.90 9.35
C GLY A 110 -19.95 -30.05 8.62
N LEU A 111 -20.46 -29.81 7.41
CA LEU A 111 -21.02 -30.87 6.57
C LEU A 111 -19.95 -31.90 6.18
N ALA A 112 -18.77 -31.44 5.75
CA ALA A 112 -17.65 -32.29 5.38
C ALA A 112 -17.19 -33.20 6.53
N SER A 113 -17.03 -32.64 7.73
CA SER A 113 -16.63 -33.42 8.92
C SER A 113 -17.71 -34.41 9.34
N MET A 114 -18.99 -34.06 9.19
CA MET A 114 -20.08 -35.00 9.44
C MET A 114 -20.14 -36.13 8.40
N MET A 115 -19.90 -35.85 7.12
CA MET A 115 -19.81 -36.89 6.08
C MET A 115 -18.63 -37.83 6.32
N ALA A 116 -17.50 -37.29 6.79
CA ALA A 116 -16.33 -38.07 7.19
C ALA A 116 -16.68 -39.15 8.22
N VAL A 117 -17.35 -38.76 9.31
CA VAL A 117 -17.73 -39.71 10.37
C VAL A 117 -18.86 -40.65 9.94
N PHE A 118 -19.81 -40.20 9.12
CA PHE A 118 -20.90 -41.04 8.63
C PHE A 118 -20.42 -42.15 7.71
N PHE A 119 -19.45 -41.86 6.84
CA PHE A 119 -19.02 -42.77 5.79
C PHE A 119 -17.62 -43.37 5.99
N ASP A 120 -17.01 -43.11 7.15
CA ASP A 120 -15.67 -43.61 7.49
C ASP A 120 -14.63 -43.22 6.44
N GLN A 121 -14.58 -41.92 6.13
CA GLN A 121 -13.66 -41.34 5.14
C GLN A 121 -12.88 -40.17 5.75
N PRO A 122 -11.67 -39.87 5.23
CA PRO A 122 -10.91 -38.70 5.65
C PRO A 122 -11.56 -37.36 5.25
N ALA A 123 -11.35 -36.33 6.06
CA ALA A 123 -11.70 -34.96 5.73
C ALA A 123 -10.68 -33.95 6.24
N THR A 124 -10.43 -32.89 5.47
CA THR A 124 -9.71 -31.70 5.93
C THR A 124 -10.65 -30.51 5.82
N VAL A 125 -10.91 -29.83 6.93
CA VAL A 125 -11.97 -28.81 7.02
C VAL A 125 -11.45 -27.50 7.60
N PHE A 126 -12.04 -26.39 7.15
CA PHE A 126 -11.54 -25.05 7.43
C PHE A 126 -12.59 -24.19 8.11
N ASP A 127 -12.18 -23.48 9.15
CA ASP A 127 -13.05 -22.60 9.92
C ASP A 127 -14.45 -23.19 10.20
N HIS A 128 -14.50 -24.48 10.53
CA HIS A 128 -15.72 -25.27 10.38
C HIS A 128 -16.74 -25.06 11.50
N ALA A 129 -18.00 -25.38 11.22
CA ALA A 129 -19.11 -25.28 12.16
C ALA A 129 -19.23 -26.50 13.12
N PRO A 130 -19.72 -26.30 14.36
CA PRO A 130 -19.84 -27.34 15.40
C PRO A 130 -20.98 -28.31 15.15
N PHE A 131 -20.72 -29.36 14.36
CA PHE A 131 -21.74 -30.32 13.93
C PHE A 131 -21.71 -31.65 14.70
N GLU A 132 -20.91 -31.77 15.76
CA GLU A 132 -20.86 -32.98 16.60
C GLU A 132 -22.25 -33.37 17.14
N PRO A 133 -23.08 -32.45 17.68
CA PRO A 133 -24.42 -32.81 18.16
C PRO A 133 -25.31 -33.41 17.05
N GLY A 134 -25.15 -32.93 15.81
CA GLY A 134 -25.74 -33.48 14.59
C GLY A 134 -25.37 -34.93 14.35
N ALA A 135 -24.07 -35.23 14.45
CA ALA A 135 -23.53 -36.55 14.20
C ALA A 135 -23.90 -37.59 15.27
N LEU A 136 -24.25 -37.17 16.49
CA LEU A 136 -24.54 -38.05 17.62
C LEU A 136 -26.04 -38.26 17.89
N ASN A 137 -26.92 -37.48 17.28
CA ASN A 137 -28.36 -37.55 17.55
C ASN A 137 -29.02 -38.80 16.92
N LEU A 138 -29.36 -39.79 17.75
CA LEU A 138 -29.95 -41.07 17.30
C LEU A 138 -31.28 -40.92 16.54
N VAL A 139 -32.13 -39.94 16.91
CA VAL A 139 -33.41 -39.71 16.24
C VAL A 139 -33.14 -39.22 14.82
N THR A 140 -32.28 -38.21 14.69
CA THR A 140 -31.91 -37.62 13.40
C THR A 140 -31.20 -38.64 12.50
N LEU A 141 -30.32 -39.48 13.04
CA LEU A 141 -29.71 -40.59 12.30
C LEU A 141 -30.75 -41.58 11.77
N GLY A 142 -31.77 -41.91 12.56
CA GLY A 142 -32.89 -42.75 12.12
C GLY A 142 -33.67 -42.13 10.96
N VAL A 143 -33.88 -40.81 10.98
CA VAL A 143 -34.54 -40.07 9.89
C VAL A 143 -33.71 -40.15 8.60
N TYR A 144 -32.39 -39.92 8.67
CA TYR A 144 -31.52 -40.00 7.49
C TYR A 144 -31.51 -41.40 6.86
N ARG A 145 -31.46 -42.46 7.68
CA ARG A 145 -31.56 -43.85 7.19
C ARG A 145 -32.88 -44.13 6.48
N ALA A 146 -33.99 -43.70 7.08
CA ALA A 146 -35.31 -43.88 6.49
C ALA A 146 -35.42 -43.14 5.15
N GLN A 147 -34.86 -41.93 5.05
CA GLN A 147 -34.84 -41.15 3.83
C GLN A 147 -34.00 -41.80 2.72
N LEU A 148 -32.77 -42.23 3.03
CA LEU A 148 -31.93 -42.93 2.07
C LEU A 148 -32.59 -44.22 1.56
N THR A 149 -33.15 -45.01 2.48
CA THR A 149 -33.88 -46.25 2.14
C THR A 149 -35.07 -45.97 1.22
N ALA A 150 -35.86 -44.93 1.53
CA ALA A 150 -37.01 -44.53 0.71
C ALA A 150 -36.60 -44.05 -0.70
N LEU A 151 -35.39 -43.48 -0.83
CA LEU A 151 -34.82 -43.05 -2.10
C LEU A 151 -34.06 -44.19 -2.83
N GLY A 152 -33.97 -45.39 -2.24
CA GLY A 152 -33.28 -46.54 -2.82
C GLY A 152 -31.76 -46.51 -2.70
N PHE A 153 -31.22 -45.73 -1.75
CA PHE A 153 -29.78 -45.64 -1.48
C PHE A 153 -29.43 -46.33 -0.16
N SER A 154 -28.22 -46.91 -0.11
CA SER A 154 -27.62 -47.52 1.08
C SER A 154 -26.10 -47.40 1.00
N ASP A 155 -25.43 -47.31 2.15
CA ASP A 155 -23.98 -47.42 2.25
C ASP A 155 -23.63 -48.16 3.56
N PRO A 156 -22.88 -49.28 3.49
CA PRO A 156 -22.59 -50.10 4.67
C PRO A 156 -21.94 -49.34 5.82
N ALA A 157 -21.12 -48.32 5.53
CA ALA A 157 -20.43 -47.55 6.57
C ALA A 157 -21.41 -46.65 7.34
N PHE A 158 -22.42 -46.08 6.67
CA PHE A 158 -23.45 -45.28 7.33
C PHE A 158 -24.55 -46.14 7.97
N ASP A 159 -24.94 -47.23 7.32
CA ASP A 159 -25.94 -48.17 7.86
C ASP A 159 -25.49 -48.75 9.20
N SER A 160 -24.19 -49.01 9.35
CA SER A 160 -23.57 -49.49 10.59
C SER A 160 -23.11 -48.38 11.55
N TYR A 161 -23.17 -47.11 11.14
CA TYR A 161 -22.69 -45.98 11.96
C TYR A 161 -23.48 -45.88 13.29
N SER A 162 -22.78 -45.61 14.38
CA SER A 162 -23.43 -45.29 15.66
C SER A 162 -22.49 -44.44 16.51
N PRO A 163 -23.01 -43.74 17.54
CA PRO A 163 -22.18 -42.93 18.45
C PRO A 163 -20.97 -43.68 19.05
N THR A 164 -20.99 -45.02 19.12
CA THR A 164 -19.88 -45.80 19.67
C THR A 164 -18.64 -45.81 18.77
N VAL A 165 -18.80 -45.63 17.45
CA VAL A 165 -17.68 -45.56 16.50
C VAL A 165 -17.28 -44.13 16.17
N PHE A 166 -17.99 -43.12 16.69
CA PHE A 166 -17.77 -41.71 16.38
C PHE A 166 -16.30 -41.29 16.59
N GLY A 167 -15.75 -41.48 17.79
CA GLY A 167 -14.38 -41.03 18.09
C GLY A 167 -13.31 -41.70 17.22
N ALA A 168 -13.51 -42.95 16.80
CA ALA A 168 -12.58 -43.64 15.91
C ALA A 168 -12.61 -43.06 14.48
N ARG A 169 -13.78 -42.62 14.01
CA ARG A 169 -13.93 -42.00 12.69
C ARG A 169 -13.59 -40.51 12.70
N GLU A 170 -13.88 -39.82 13.79
CA GLU A 170 -13.48 -38.43 14.01
C GLU A 170 -11.96 -38.26 13.92
N ALA A 171 -11.18 -39.25 14.36
CA ALA A 171 -9.72 -39.24 14.23
C ALA A 171 -9.20 -39.11 12.78
N GLN A 172 -10.05 -39.31 11.76
CA GLN A 172 -9.74 -39.11 10.34
C GLN A 172 -10.06 -37.69 9.84
N VAL A 173 -10.64 -36.85 10.68
CA VAL A 173 -10.91 -35.44 10.39
C VAL A 173 -9.73 -34.59 10.84
N ARG A 174 -9.37 -33.62 10.00
CA ARG A 174 -8.35 -32.61 10.30
C ARG A 174 -8.96 -31.22 10.20
N GLY A 175 -9.22 -30.59 11.34
CA GLY A 175 -9.66 -29.21 11.40
C GLY A 175 -8.49 -28.23 11.33
N ILE A 176 -8.60 -27.17 10.52
CA ILE A 176 -7.62 -26.06 10.44
C ILE A 176 -8.39 -24.75 10.56
N TYR A 177 -7.80 -23.74 11.22
CA TYR A 177 -8.47 -22.44 11.32
C TYR A 177 -7.60 -21.22 11.37
N LEU A 178 -8.16 -20.08 10.99
CA LEU A 178 -7.52 -18.78 11.17
C LEU A 178 -7.77 -18.23 12.58
N LYS A 179 -6.71 -17.86 13.31
CA LYS A 179 -6.89 -17.22 14.63
C LYS A 179 -7.68 -15.92 14.51
N GLY A 180 -8.64 -15.72 15.41
CA GLY A 180 -9.45 -14.51 15.50
C GLY A 180 -10.70 -14.48 14.61
N GLU A 181 -10.96 -15.54 13.83
CA GLU A 181 -12.18 -15.66 13.03
C GLU A 181 -13.45 -15.83 13.89
N SER A 182 -14.61 -15.61 13.27
CA SER A 182 -15.93 -15.50 13.91
C SER A 182 -16.38 -16.70 14.77
N LEU A 183 -16.06 -17.92 14.36
CA LEU A 183 -16.38 -19.16 15.04
C LEU A 183 -15.34 -19.53 16.10
N ALA A 184 -14.12 -18.99 16.04
CA ALA A 184 -13.01 -19.39 16.92
C ALA A 184 -13.35 -19.20 18.41
N ALA A 185 -14.12 -18.16 18.74
CA ALA A 185 -14.63 -17.96 20.10
C ALA A 185 -15.73 -18.97 20.49
N GLY A 186 -16.54 -19.40 19.52
CA GLY A 186 -17.62 -20.39 19.70
C GLY A 186 -17.12 -21.82 19.85
N ARG A 187 -15.98 -22.18 19.26
CA ARG A 187 -15.38 -23.53 19.35
C ARG A 187 -14.97 -23.95 20.76
N LEU A 188 -14.73 -22.97 21.65
CA LEU A 188 -14.50 -23.23 23.07
C LEU A 188 -15.79 -23.56 23.84
N ALA A 189 -16.95 -23.28 23.25
CA ALA A 189 -18.25 -23.40 23.89
C ALA A 189 -19.13 -24.51 23.29
N TRP A 190 -18.89 -24.92 22.04
CA TRP A 190 -19.70 -25.88 21.29
C TRP A 190 -18.81 -26.97 20.70
N PRO A 191 -19.16 -28.26 20.84
CA PRO A 191 -18.34 -29.37 20.37
C PRO A 191 -18.29 -29.46 18.84
N ASP A 192 -17.07 -29.60 18.31
CA ASP A 192 -16.72 -29.66 16.89
C ASP A 192 -16.29 -31.07 16.49
N ILE A 193 -16.44 -31.44 15.22
CA ILE A 193 -15.84 -32.66 14.66
C ILE A 193 -14.51 -32.26 14.03
N THR A 194 -13.46 -32.23 14.84
CA THR A 194 -12.17 -31.62 14.48
C THR A 194 -11.02 -32.61 14.42
N GLY A 195 -11.21 -33.82 14.93
CA GLY A 195 -10.12 -34.80 15.07
C GLY A 195 -9.26 -34.56 16.29
N THR A 196 -8.03 -35.08 16.24
CA THR A 196 -7.12 -35.11 17.40
C THR A 196 -6.30 -33.82 17.58
N GLU A 197 -6.16 -33.03 16.53
CA GLU A 197 -5.47 -31.74 16.55
C GLU A 197 -6.30 -30.70 15.80
N LEU A 198 -6.26 -29.45 16.29
CA LEU A 198 -6.86 -28.29 15.66
C LEU A 198 -5.80 -27.20 15.45
N PRO A 199 -4.89 -27.38 14.48
CA PRO A 199 -3.88 -26.37 14.15
C PRO A 199 -4.49 -25.01 13.80
N ALA A 200 -3.87 -23.96 14.34
CA ALA A 200 -4.23 -22.58 14.10
C ALA A 200 -3.24 -21.90 13.16
N VAL A 201 -3.75 -21.27 12.11
CA VAL A 201 -3.02 -20.35 11.23
C VAL A 201 -3.04 -18.97 11.85
N ASP A 202 -1.86 -18.37 12.03
CA ASP A 202 -1.69 -17.11 12.74
C ASP A 202 -1.54 -15.92 11.76
N PRO A 203 -2.52 -15.02 11.65
CA PRO A 203 -2.41 -13.80 10.85
C PRO A 203 -1.66 -12.68 11.59
N GLY A 204 -1.13 -12.91 12.79
CA GLY A 204 -0.52 -11.87 13.62
C GLY A 204 -1.57 -11.06 14.37
N SER A 205 -1.43 -9.73 14.36
CA SER A 205 -2.32 -8.80 15.08
C SER A 205 -2.90 -7.76 14.11
N PRO A 206 -3.76 -8.17 13.17
CA PRO A 206 -4.29 -7.27 12.16
C PRO A 206 -5.18 -6.17 12.77
N GLN A 207 -5.08 -4.97 12.22
CA GLN A 207 -5.84 -3.79 12.62
C GLN A 207 -6.92 -3.46 11.58
N GLY A 208 -8.01 -2.84 12.02
CA GLY A 208 -9.07 -2.37 11.12
C GLY A 208 -9.90 -3.48 10.44
N VAL A 209 -9.85 -4.71 10.96
CA VAL A 209 -10.63 -5.85 10.45
C VAL A 209 -11.49 -6.48 11.54
N THR A 210 -12.60 -7.08 11.13
CA THR A 210 -13.53 -7.80 12.01
C THR A 210 -13.27 -9.31 11.99
N ALA A 211 -13.79 -10.04 12.98
CA ALA A 211 -13.79 -11.51 12.97
C ALA A 211 -14.49 -12.09 11.73
N ARG A 212 -15.45 -11.38 11.14
CA ARG A 212 -16.09 -11.74 9.86
C ARG A 212 -15.12 -11.61 8.68
N ASN A 213 -14.26 -10.59 8.67
CA ASN A 213 -13.23 -10.46 7.64
C ASN A 213 -12.20 -11.60 7.74
N LEU A 214 -11.84 -12.00 8.97
CA LEU A 214 -10.94 -13.13 9.22
C LEU A 214 -11.57 -14.48 8.87
N HIS A 215 -12.91 -14.59 8.86
CA HIS A 215 -13.65 -15.78 8.39
C HIS A 215 -13.72 -15.91 6.86
N SER A 216 -12.62 -15.57 6.17
CA SER A 216 -12.53 -15.60 4.71
C SER A 216 -11.70 -16.80 4.25
N MET A 217 -12.33 -17.72 3.52
CA MET A 217 -11.64 -18.89 2.98
C MET A 217 -10.52 -18.50 2.02
N THR A 218 -10.71 -17.48 1.18
CA THR A 218 -9.67 -16.99 0.27
C THR A 218 -8.46 -16.44 1.03
N LEU A 219 -8.68 -15.72 2.15
CA LEU A 219 -7.61 -15.25 3.02
C LEU A 219 -6.84 -16.41 3.64
N LEU A 220 -7.54 -17.35 4.28
CA LEU A 220 -6.93 -18.53 4.89
C LEU A 220 -6.13 -19.33 3.85
N ALA A 221 -6.71 -19.61 2.69
CA ALA A 221 -6.03 -20.32 1.60
C ALA A 221 -4.78 -19.56 1.10
N SER A 222 -4.84 -18.23 1.03
CA SER A 222 -3.71 -17.39 0.62
C SER A 222 -2.55 -17.47 1.62
N ILE A 223 -2.84 -17.35 2.92
CA ILE A 223 -1.84 -17.45 4.00
C ILE A 223 -1.22 -18.85 4.04
N MET A 224 -2.04 -19.89 3.88
CA MET A 224 -1.55 -21.28 3.87
C MET A 224 -0.68 -21.60 2.64
N THR A 225 -0.96 -20.96 1.51
CA THR A 225 -0.29 -21.24 0.23
C THR A 225 1.01 -20.48 0.06
N SER A 226 1.10 -19.25 0.58
CA SER A 226 2.26 -18.37 0.42
C SER A 226 2.82 -17.97 1.78
N THR A 227 4.01 -18.47 2.10
CA THR A 227 4.76 -18.04 3.29
C THR A 227 5.13 -16.57 3.21
N ALA A 228 5.50 -16.08 2.02
CA ALA A 228 5.79 -14.66 1.82
C ALA A 228 4.58 -13.78 2.14
N PHE A 229 3.39 -14.17 1.70
CA PHE A 229 2.15 -13.46 2.01
C PHE A 229 1.79 -13.55 3.50
N ALA A 230 1.96 -14.73 4.12
CA ALA A 230 1.78 -14.89 5.56
C ALA A 230 2.72 -13.96 6.36
N ASP A 231 3.97 -13.81 5.93
CA ASP A 231 4.94 -12.90 6.54
C ASP A 231 4.54 -11.43 6.36
N ALA A 232 4.08 -11.05 5.17
CA ALA A 232 3.61 -9.70 4.89
C ALA A 232 2.38 -9.32 5.75
N VAL A 233 1.41 -10.23 5.90
CA VAL A 233 0.23 -10.04 6.76
C VAL A 233 0.63 -9.82 8.22
N ARG A 234 1.65 -10.54 8.71
CA ARG A 234 2.13 -10.38 10.09
C ARG A 234 2.97 -9.11 10.28
N ALA A 235 3.73 -8.71 9.27
CA ALA A 235 4.61 -7.55 9.32
C ALA A 235 3.84 -6.22 9.21
N GLN A 236 2.68 -6.21 8.54
CA GLN A 236 1.89 -5.00 8.28
C GLN A 236 0.47 -5.11 8.86
N PRO A 237 0.24 -4.65 10.10
CA PRO A 237 -1.07 -4.77 10.75
C PRO A 237 -2.23 -4.15 9.97
N GLY A 238 -1.99 -3.09 9.20
CA GLY A 238 -3.00 -2.43 8.38
C GLY A 238 -3.32 -3.10 7.03
N LEU A 239 -2.54 -4.11 6.60
CA LEU A 239 -2.68 -4.71 5.27
C LEU A 239 -4.07 -5.30 5.03
N LEU A 240 -4.57 -6.09 5.98
CA LEU A 240 -5.87 -6.74 5.80
C LEU A 240 -7.01 -5.74 5.68
N ALA A 241 -6.96 -4.61 6.39
CA ALA A 241 -7.96 -3.55 6.26
C ALA A 241 -8.02 -3.01 4.82
N LEU A 242 -6.88 -2.85 4.15
CA LEU A 242 -6.80 -2.40 2.76
C LEU A 242 -7.30 -3.47 1.78
N LEU A 243 -6.96 -4.75 2.01
CA LEU A 243 -7.45 -5.86 1.19
C LEU A 243 -8.97 -6.04 1.28
N PHE A 244 -9.57 -5.67 2.41
CA PHE A 244 -11.03 -5.71 2.64
C PHE A 244 -11.76 -4.40 2.35
N ASP A 245 -11.08 -3.36 1.87
CA ASP A 245 -11.69 -2.05 1.59
C ASP A 245 -12.42 -2.04 0.22
N GLU A 246 -13.75 -1.88 0.26
CA GLU A 246 -14.61 -1.80 -0.92
C GLU A 246 -14.36 -0.55 -1.77
N SER A 247 -13.91 0.55 -1.14
CA SER A 247 -13.49 1.76 -1.85
C SER A 247 -12.21 1.53 -2.66
N LEU A 248 -11.43 0.50 -2.33
CA LEU A 248 -10.27 0.01 -3.05
C LEU A 248 -10.65 -1.15 -3.99
N TYR A 249 -10.11 -2.35 -3.78
CA TYR A 249 -10.21 -3.46 -4.73
C TYR A 249 -10.92 -4.70 -4.19
N LYS A 250 -11.55 -4.60 -3.01
CA LYS A 250 -12.50 -5.62 -2.54
C LYS A 250 -13.75 -5.60 -3.42
N ARG A 251 -14.20 -6.77 -3.89
CA ARG A 251 -15.44 -6.91 -4.67
C ARG A 251 -16.29 -8.06 -4.15
N ASP A 252 -17.60 -7.98 -4.35
CA ASP A 252 -18.47 -9.14 -4.12
C ASP A 252 -18.18 -10.20 -5.20
N SER A 253 -17.66 -11.35 -4.79
CA SER A 253 -17.26 -12.42 -5.69
C SER A 253 -18.42 -13.04 -6.46
N LYS A 254 -19.67 -12.92 -5.96
CA LYS A 254 -20.85 -13.51 -6.60
C LYS A 254 -21.46 -12.64 -7.68
N THR A 255 -21.38 -11.33 -7.51
CA THR A 255 -22.16 -10.37 -8.31
C THR A 255 -21.29 -9.45 -9.15
N SER A 256 -20.01 -9.28 -8.78
CA SER A 256 -19.13 -8.35 -9.49
C SER A 256 -18.56 -8.95 -10.76
N ALA A 257 -18.71 -8.23 -11.87
CA ALA A 257 -17.99 -8.51 -13.12
C ALA A 257 -16.52 -8.01 -13.09
N LYS A 258 -16.06 -7.52 -11.92
CA LYS A 258 -14.67 -7.14 -11.70
C LYS A 258 -14.04 -8.12 -10.71
N PRO A 259 -12.75 -8.46 -10.89
CA PRO A 259 -12.07 -9.33 -9.94
C PRO A 259 -11.96 -8.64 -8.58
N ASP A 260 -12.15 -9.42 -7.52
CA ASP A 260 -11.75 -9.16 -6.15
C ASP A 260 -10.24 -9.35 -6.04
N PHE A 261 -9.55 -8.39 -5.45
CA PHE A 261 -8.08 -8.34 -5.51
C PHE A 261 -7.40 -9.58 -4.92
N LEU A 262 -7.78 -9.98 -3.71
CA LEU A 262 -7.15 -11.11 -3.03
C LEU A 262 -7.45 -12.42 -3.78
N THR A 263 -8.70 -12.59 -4.21
CA THR A 263 -9.13 -13.72 -5.04
C THR A 263 -8.33 -13.81 -6.32
N ARG A 264 -8.11 -12.68 -7.00
CA ARG A 264 -7.32 -12.60 -8.23
C ARG A 264 -5.85 -12.99 -7.99
N LEU A 265 -5.21 -12.45 -6.96
CA LEU A 265 -3.82 -12.78 -6.61
C LEU A 265 -3.67 -14.28 -6.34
N TYR A 266 -4.58 -14.84 -5.54
CA TYR A 266 -4.58 -16.25 -5.17
C TYR A 266 -4.84 -17.16 -6.38
N SER A 267 -5.85 -16.86 -7.20
CA SER A 267 -6.14 -17.63 -8.41
C SER A 267 -4.93 -17.68 -9.36
N GLN A 268 -4.25 -16.54 -9.55
CA GLN A 268 -3.08 -16.46 -10.44
C GLN A 268 -1.84 -17.15 -9.85
N GLN A 269 -1.68 -17.20 -8.52
CA GLN A 269 -0.68 -18.04 -7.84
C GLN A 269 -0.80 -19.51 -8.25
N VAL A 270 -2.04 -19.99 -8.35
CA VAL A 270 -2.35 -21.39 -8.64
C VAL A 270 -2.25 -21.71 -10.14
N GLY A 271 -2.68 -20.79 -11.01
CA GLY A 271 -2.76 -21.02 -12.45
C GLY A 271 -1.44 -20.93 -13.22
N SER A 272 -0.41 -20.28 -12.67
CA SER A 272 0.88 -20.09 -13.35
C SER A 272 2.05 -20.14 -12.36
N ALA A 273 2.59 -21.35 -12.14
CA ALA A 273 3.72 -21.58 -11.22
C ALA A 273 4.99 -20.79 -11.59
N SER A 274 5.12 -20.30 -12.83
CA SER A 274 6.24 -19.45 -13.27
C SER A 274 6.06 -17.96 -12.95
N THR A 275 4.85 -17.50 -12.62
CA THR A 275 4.55 -16.08 -12.39
C THR A 275 3.58 -15.86 -11.21
N PRO A 276 3.96 -16.26 -9.99
CA PRO A 276 3.09 -16.19 -8.81
C PRO A 276 2.81 -14.74 -8.40
N LEU A 277 1.60 -14.23 -8.67
CA LEU A 277 1.26 -12.84 -8.34
C LEU A 277 1.15 -12.60 -6.83
N LEU A 278 0.65 -13.57 -6.06
CA LEU A 278 0.53 -13.44 -4.61
C LEU A 278 1.92 -13.30 -3.96
N ASP A 279 2.89 -14.13 -4.36
CA ASP A 279 4.26 -14.04 -3.84
C ASP A 279 4.97 -12.76 -4.28
N ARG A 280 4.72 -12.28 -5.51
CA ARG A 280 5.31 -11.04 -6.00
C ARG A 280 4.75 -9.82 -5.27
N PHE A 281 3.43 -9.76 -5.09
CA PHE A 281 2.79 -8.75 -4.27
C PHE A 281 3.35 -8.78 -2.85
N ALA A 282 3.42 -9.96 -2.21
CA ALA A 282 3.99 -10.10 -0.89
C ALA A 282 5.46 -9.64 -0.83
N SER A 283 6.26 -9.93 -1.85
CA SER A 283 7.64 -9.47 -1.94
C SER A 283 7.77 -7.95 -2.07
N ASP A 284 6.86 -7.29 -2.79
CA ASP A 284 6.79 -5.83 -2.81
C ASP A 284 6.38 -5.27 -1.45
N LEU A 285 5.42 -5.89 -0.76
CA LEU A 285 5.07 -5.48 0.61
C LEU A 285 6.25 -5.61 1.57
N GLN A 286 7.06 -6.66 1.45
CA GLN A 286 8.26 -6.85 2.27
C GLN A 286 9.35 -5.79 2.00
N ARG A 287 9.32 -5.10 0.85
CA ARG A 287 10.23 -3.99 0.55
C ARG A 287 9.80 -2.68 1.18
N ILE A 288 8.49 -2.51 1.44
CA ILE A 288 7.99 -1.38 2.21
C ILE A 288 8.63 -1.49 3.61
N GLY A 289 9.56 -0.58 3.88
CA GLY A 289 10.44 -0.69 5.04
C GLY A 289 9.67 -0.68 6.35
N THR A 290 10.24 -1.35 7.35
CA THR A 290 9.83 -1.22 8.75
C THR A 290 10.56 -0.07 9.46
N GLU A 291 11.46 0.61 8.76
CA GLU A 291 12.30 1.72 9.24
C GLU A 291 12.37 2.81 8.16
N GLY A 292 12.75 4.03 8.56
CA GLY A 292 12.76 5.19 7.67
C GLY A 292 11.36 5.72 7.39
N ILE A 293 11.21 6.50 6.31
CA ILE A 293 9.94 7.14 5.96
C ILE A 293 8.86 6.11 5.64
N THR A 294 9.24 5.05 4.92
CA THR A 294 8.32 3.98 4.52
C THR A 294 7.72 3.21 5.70
N ALA A 295 8.22 3.41 6.93
CA ALA A 295 7.62 2.88 8.15
C ALA A 295 6.39 3.67 8.63
N SER A 296 6.19 4.90 8.14
CA SER A 296 5.04 5.72 8.55
C SER A 296 3.73 5.10 8.05
N THR A 297 2.65 5.27 8.82
CA THR A 297 1.34 4.70 8.47
C THR A 297 0.81 5.21 7.12
N ASP A 298 1.08 6.47 6.80
CA ASP A 298 0.63 7.10 5.56
C ASP A 298 1.40 6.56 4.34
N TRP A 299 2.72 6.40 4.47
CA TRP A 299 3.55 5.81 3.41
C TRP A 299 3.31 4.32 3.24
N GLN A 300 3.19 3.55 4.33
CA GLN A 300 2.82 2.14 4.24
C GLN A 300 1.51 1.95 3.50
N LYS A 301 0.49 2.77 3.84
CA LYS A 301 -0.80 2.75 3.16
C LYS A 301 -0.66 3.14 1.68
N ALA A 302 0.02 4.24 1.38
CA ALA A 302 0.15 4.73 0.01
C ALA A 302 0.89 3.74 -0.89
N LEU A 303 2.01 3.19 -0.44
CA LEU A 303 2.81 2.20 -1.17
C LEU A 303 2.09 0.85 -1.29
N THR A 304 1.40 0.41 -0.25
CA THR A 304 0.57 -0.81 -0.33
C THR A 304 -0.50 -0.64 -1.39
N VAL A 305 -1.19 0.51 -1.43
CA VAL A 305 -2.22 0.77 -2.45
C VAL A 305 -1.61 0.96 -3.84
N ALA A 306 -0.39 1.48 -3.97
CA ALA A 306 0.35 1.53 -5.23
C ALA A 306 0.63 0.12 -5.77
N ALA A 307 1.10 -0.79 -4.92
CA ALA A 307 1.24 -2.20 -5.27
C ALA A 307 -0.12 -2.83 -5.63
N MET A 308 -1.20 -2.51 -4.89
CA MET A 308 -2.54 -2.99 -5.25
C MET A 308 -3.00 -2.50 -6.62
N ASP A 309 -2.83 -1.22 -6.93
CA ASP A 309 -3.14 -0.64 -8.25
C ASP A 309 -2.40 -1.41 -9.36
N TYR A 310 -1.10 -1.66 -9.18
CA TYR A 310 -0.26 -2.39 -10.12
C TYR A 310 -0.75 -3.83 -10.35
N TYR A 311 -0.83 -4.65 -9.30
CA TYR A 311 -1.20 -6.06 -9.43
C TYR A 311 -2.67 -6.30 -9.78
N TYR A 312 -3.53 -5.31 -9.56
CA TYR A 312 -4.91 -5.35 -10.03
C TYR A 312 -5.01 -5.22 -11.55
N ASN A 313 -4.21 -4.32 -12.13
CA ASN A 313 -4.31 -3.95 -13.55
C ASN A 313 -3.32 -4.71 -14.45
N LYS A 314 -2.28 -5.34 -13.91
CA LYS A 314 -1.25 -6.03 -14.71
C LYS A 314 -1.50 -7.54 -14.82
N ASP A 315 -1.36 -8.07 -16.03
CA ASP A 315 -1.53 -9.50 -16.30
C ASP A 315 -0.44 -10.33 -15.61
N ALA A 316 -0.79 -11.53 -15.15
CA ALA A 316 0.16 -12.38 -14.41
C ALA A 316 1.42 -12.73 -15.24
N SER A 317 1.26 -12.92 -16.55
CA SER A 317 2.34 -13.27 -17.47
C SER A 317 3.32 -12.13 -17.73
N SER A 318 2.91 -10.87 -17.54
CA SER A 318 3.72 -9.67 -17.82
C SER A 318 4.11 -8.89 -16.57
N ALA A 319 3.47 -9.16 -15.43
CA ALA A 319 3.84 -8.55 -14.16
C ALA A 319 5.29 -8.89 -13.81
N THR A 320 6.01 -7.91 -13.29
CA THR A 320 7.27 -8.04 -12.55
C THR A 320 7.05 -7.51 -11.13
N GLN A 321 8.07 -7.54 -10.27
CA GLN A 321 8.01 -6.76 -9.02
C GLN A 321 7.88 -5.28 -9.36
N LEU A 322 7.00 -4.57 -8.65
CA LEU A 322 6.80 -3.13 -8.82
C LEU A 322 7.95 -2.36 -8.16
N PHE A 323 8.32 -2.75 -6.95
CA PHE A 323 9.29 -2.02 -6.16
C PHE A 323 10.70 -2.55 -6.41
N THR A 324 11.60 -1.64 -6.71
CA THR A 324 13.04 -1.89 -6.70
C THR A 324 13.69 -1.12 -5.58
N SER A 325 14.83 -1.59 -5.08
CA SER A 325 15.62 -0.87 -4.09
C SER A 325 16.78 -0.18 -4.80
N GLN A 326 16.86 1.13 -4.68
CA GLN A 326 17.89 1.95 -5.31
C GLN A 326 18.37 2.99 -4.31
N SER A 327 19.66 2.98 -4.00
CA SER A 327 20.31 4.01 -3.19
C SER A 327 19.62 4.40 -1.88
N GLY A 328 19.15 3.41 -1.11
CA GLY A 328 18.44 3.66 0.16
C GLY A 328 16.94 3.99 0.00
N ALA A 329 16.39 3.88 -1.21
CA ALA A 329 14.99 4.15 -1.51
C ALA A 329 14.27 2.96 -2.14
N ILE A 330 12.95 2.94 -1.97
CA ILE A 330 12.02 2.20 -2.83
C ILE A 330 11.79 3.06 -4.07
N HIS A 331 12.05 2.49 -5.24
CA HIS A 331 11.77 3.09 -6.54
C HIS A 331 10.64 2.35 -7.26
N PHE A 332 9.75 3.12 -7.89
CA PHE A 332 8.78 2.62 -8.87
C PHE A 332 8.40 3.67 -9.90
N ASP A 333 8.14 3.22 -11.13
CA ASP A 333 7.66 4.06 -12.22
C ASP A 333 6.12 4.13 -12.17
N PHE A 334 5.55 5.33 -12.25
CA PHE A 334 4.10 5.56 -12.21
C PHE A 334 3.39 5.02 -13.46
N GLY A 335 4.10 4.98 -14.59
CA GLY A 335 3.63 4.37 -15.83
C GLY A 335 3.31 2.87 -15.69
N ASP A 336 3.88 2.18 -14.70
CA ASP A 336 3.62 0.78 -14.42
C ASP A 336 2.29 0.54 -13.68
N ILE A 337 1.78 1.53 -12.94
CA ILE A 337 0.71 1.36 -11.94
C ILE A 337 -0.71 1.51 -12.55
N SER A 338 -0.84 2.15 -13.73
CA SER A 338 -2.01 2.20 -14.65
C SER A 338 -2.34 3.62 -15.15
N THR A 339 -2.91 3.73 -16.35
CA THR A 339 -3.04 4.98 -17.12
C THR A 339 -4.34 5.78 -16.89
N THR A 340 -5.27 5.35 -16.02
CA THR A 340 -6.45 6.16 -15.65
C THR A 340 -7.00 5.87 -14.23
N LYS A 341 -7.14 6.92 -13.40
CA LYS A 341 -7.82 6.95 -12.07
C LYS A 341 -7.23 6.03 -11.00
N LEU A 342 -5.97 6.28 -10.66
CA LEU A 342 -5.23 5.57 -9.62
C LEU A 342 -5.77 5.88 -8.22
N LYS A 343 -5.91 4.84 -7.40
CA LYS A 343 -6.33 4.98 -5.99
C LYS A 343 -5.15 5.39 -5.12
N SER A 344 -3.94 5.00 -5.52
CA SER A 344 -2.69 5.34 -4.85
C SER A 344 -2.33 6.82 -4.96
N LEU A 345 -2.60 7.51 -6.08
CA LEU A 345 -2.09 8.88 -6.30
C LEU A 345 -2.50 9.87 -5.21
N ALA A 346 -3.76 9.81 -4.75
CA ALA A 346 -4.21 10.69 -3.68
C ALA A 346 -3.54 10.37 -2.34
N LEU A 347 -3.25 9.09 -2.10
CA LEU A 347 -2.57 8.63 -0.89
C LEU A 347 -1.08 8.96 -0.91
N LEU A 348 -0.40 8.78 -2.05
CA LEU A 348 1.00 9.14 -2.24
C LEU A 348 1.21 10.65 -2.04
N ARG A 349 0.33 11.49 -2.61
CA ARG A 349 0.34 12.93 -2.37
C ARG A 349 0.13 13.27 -0.90
N SER A 350 -0.87 12.65 -0.26
CA SER A 350 -1.14 12.87 1.16
C SER A 350 0.06 12.47 2.03
N ALA A 351 0.74 11.38 1.69
CA ALA A 351 1.91 10.91 2.42
C ALA A 351 3.10 11.86 2.22
N ALA A 352 3.36 12.32 1.00
CA ALA A 352 4.39 13.33 0.72
C ALA A 352 4.10 14.64 1.48
N SER A 353 2.88 15.17 1.41
CA SER A 353 2.48 16.37 2.15
C SER A 353 2.53 16.22 3.68
N SER A 354 2.37 15.00 4.19
CA SER A 354 2.56 14.73 5.63
C SER A 354 4.04 14.70 6.04
N THR A 355 4.94 14.53 5.07
CA THR A 355 6.40 14.48 5.27
C THR A 355 7.01 15.88 5.20
N SER A 356 6.44 16.80 4.40
CA SER A 356 6.84 18.20 4.39
C SER A 356 6.52 18.87 5.74
N ILE A 357 7.53 19.50 6.37
CA ILE A 357 7.42 20.14 7.67
C ILE A 357 6.72 21.49 7.52
N GLY A 358 5.40 21.50 7.72
CA GLY A 358 4.53 22.67 7.57
C GLY A 358 3.45 22.45 6.50
N ALA A 359 2.40 23.29 6.49
CA ALA A 359 1.52 23.33 5.34
C ALA A 359 2.37 23.68 4.13
N ASP A 360 2.45 22.80 3.13
CA ASP A 360 3.17 23.04 1.87
C ASP A 360 2.86 24.48 1.42
N PRO A 361 3.82 25.43 1.56
CA PRO A 361 3.58 26.80 1.17
C PRO A 361 3.42 26.91 -0.34
N PHE A 362 3.78 25.83 -1.06
CA PHE A 362 3.77 25.70 -2.48
C PHE A 362 2.74 24.64 -2.93
N ASN A 363 2.46 24.63 -4.22
CA ASN A 363 1.39 23.80 -4.77
C ASN A 363 1.91 22.37 -4.96
N THR A 364 1.27 21.35 -4.37
CA THR A 364 1.58 19.92 -4.60
C THR A 364 1.22 19.44 -6.01
N SER A 365 1.14 20.33 -7.00
CA SER A 365 0.69 20.01 -8.35
C SER A 365 1.70 19.16 -9.12
N ASN A 366 3.00 19.32 -8.87
CA ASN A 366 4.05 18.56 -9.56
C ASN A 366 3.97 17.07 -9.21
N LEU A 367 3.51 16.73 -8.00
CA LEU A 367 3.22 15.34 -7.63
C LEU A 367 2.12 14.69 -8.49
N ASN A 368 1.28 15.45 -9.22
CA ASN A 368 0.32 14.88 -10.17
C ASN A 368 0.97 14.43 -11.47
N THR A 369 2.14 14.98 -11.78
CA THR A 369 2.86 14.76 -13.03
C THR A 369 4.15 13.96 -12.82
N ALA A 370 4.49 13.62 -11.57
CA ALA A 370 5.58 12.73 -11.22
C ALA A 370 5.37 11.35 -11.85
N THR A 371 6.34 10.94 -12.67
CA THR A 371 6.37 9.69 -13.43
C THR A 371 7.25 8.63 -12.80
N ALA A 372 8.16 8.98 -11.89
CA ALA A 372 8.77 8.02 -10.98
C ALA A 372 8.76 8.53 -9.53
N TRP A 373 8.81 7.58 -8.60
CA TRP A 373 8.80 7.84 -7.17
C TRP A 373 9.97 7.13 -6.52
N HIS A 374 10.67 7.86 -5.64
CA HIS A 374 11.81 7.41 -4.88
C HIS A 374 11.58 7.76 -3.41
N VAL A 375 11.28 6.76 -2.59
CA VAL A 375 10.90 6.98 -1.18
C VAL A 375 11.89 6.28 -0.27
N GLN A 376 12.58 7.03 0.59
CA GLN A 376 13.60 6.51 1.49
C GLN A 376 13.06 5.35 2.34
N THR A 377 13.87 4.29 2.47
CA THR A 377 13.58 3.10 3.25
C THR A 377 14.78 2.68 4.09
N GLY A 378 14.52 2.16 5.29
CA GLY A 378 15.58 1.78 6.23
C GLY A 378 16.04 2.93 7.12
N ALA A 379 16.99 2.68 8.01
CA ALA A 379 17.50 3.71 8.94
C ALA A 379 18.65 4.58 8.38
N GLY A 380 19.13 4.32 7.16
CA GLY A 380 20.26 5.04 6.56
C GLY A 380 19.84 6.21 5.68
N SER A 381 20.84 6.93 5.14
CA SER A 381 20.60 8.00 4.17
C SER A 381 20.29 7.49 2.77
N MET A 382 19.63 8.35 1.98
CA MET A 382 19.31 8.23 0.58
C MET A 382 20.31 9.03 -0.25
N SER A 383 20.95 8.38 -1.23
CA SER A 383 21.87 9.04 -2.17
C SER A 383 21.42 8.79 -3.61
N TRP A 384 20.45 9.59 -4.04
CA TRP A 384 19.77 9.40 -5.31
C TRP A 384 20.23 10.41 -6.36
N GLN A 385 20.39 9.92 -7.58
CA GLN A 385 20.67 10.72 -8.76
C GLN A 385 19.83 10.16 -9.91
N ASP A 386 19.02 11.02 -10.52
CA ASP A 386 18.22 10.66 -11.69
C ASP A 386 19.10 10.27 -12.89
N ASP A 387 18.57 9.38 -13.72
CA ASP A 387 19.15 8.89 -14.97
C ASP A 387 18.21 8.98 -16.18
N LYS A 388 16.96 9.45 -16.03
CA LYS A 388 15.91 9.36 -17.05
C LYS A 388 15.39 10.70 -17.58
N GLY A 389 15.61 11.81 -16.89
CA GLY A 389 15.17 13.14 -17.32
C GLY A 389 13.65 13.26 -17.43
N VAL A 390 12.94 12.72 -16.44
CA VAL A 390 11.48 12.76 -16.34
C VAL A 390 11.07 13.46 -15.04
N ASN A 391 9.78 13.78 -14.88
CA ASN A 391 9.34 14.36 -13.61
C ASN A 391 9.38 13.29 -12.51
N ASP A 392 10.04 13.59 -11.40
CA ASP A 392 10.24 12.67 -10.30
C ASP A 392 9.72 13.20 -8.96
N ALA A 393 9.38 12.27 -8.08
CA ALA A 393 9.12 12.55 -6.67
C ALA A 393 10.16 11.81 -5.81
N ALA A 394 11.07 12.55 -5.18
CA ALA A 394 12.13 12.01 -4.33
C ALA A 394 11.94 12.47 -2.87
N ILE A 395 11.86 11.52 -1.95
CA ILE A 395 11.51 11.76 -0.54
C ILE A 395 12.58 11.15 0.36
N GLY A 396 13.44 12.00 0.89
CA GLY A 396 14.49 11.75 1.87
C GLY A 396 13.98 11.75 3.32
N GLY A 397 14.75 11.09 4.18
CA GLY A 397 14.37 10.62 5.51
C GLY A 397 14.90 11.51 6.64
N ALA A 398 15.46 10.88 7.66
CA ALA A 398 15.90 11.57 8.88
C ALA A 398 17.44 11.66 9.00
N GLN A 399 18.14 11.39 7.91
CA GLN A 399 19.60 11.38 7.83
C GLN A 399 20.02 12.32 6.69
N ASP A 400 21.29 12.72 6.70
CA ASP A 400 21.86 13.56 5.65
C ASP A 400 21.76 12.88 4.27
N ASP A 401 20.85 13.38 3.44
CA ASP A 401 20.51 12.83 2.15
C ASP A 401 21.11 13.65 0.99
N VAL A 402 21.34 12.99 -0.14
CA VAL A 402 21.82 13.63 -1.37
C VAL A 402 20.87 13.27 -2.50
N LEU A 403 20.07 14.24 -2.93
CA LEU A 403 19.00 14.04 -3.91
C LEU A 403 19.25 14.94 -5.13
N ARG A 404 19.51 14.33 -6.28
CA ARG A 404 19.75 15.03 -7.56
C ARG A 404 18.68 14.61 -8.56
N ALA A 405 17.75 15.52 -8.86
CA ALA A 405 16.51 15.20 -9.57
C ALA A 405 16.62 15.18 -11.09
N GLY A 406 17.64 15.85 -11.65
CA GLY A 406 17.93 15.72 -13.06
C GLY A 406 17.06 16.63 -13.93
N ALA A 407 16.68 16.17 -15.12
CA ALA A 407 15.82 16.98 -15.97
C ALA A 407 14.35 16.64 -15.69
N GLY A 408 13.47 17.61 -15.56
CA GLY A 408 12.08 17.33 -15.17
C GLY A 408 11.47 18.51 -14.44
N ASN A 409 10.18 18.41 -14.11
CA ASN A 409 9.59 19.27 -13.10
C ASN A 409 9.41 18.42 -11.84
N ASP A 410 10.42 18.46 -10.98
CA ASP A 410 10.60 17.50 -9.92
C ASP A 410 10.04 17.99 -8.59
N TYR A 411 9.82 17.04 -7.68
CA TYR A 411 9.38 17.28 -6.32
C TYR A 411 10.28 16.54 -5.35
N VAL A 412 11.08 17.29 -4.59
CA VAL A 412 12.15 16.73 -3.74
C VAL A 412 11.96 17.20 -2.30
N ILE A 413 11.90 16.25 -1.37
CA ILE A 413 11.92 16.49 0.08
C ILE A 413 13.21 15.89 0.65
N GLY A 414 14.01 16.67 1.37
CA GLY A 414 15.19 16.22 2.12
C GLY A 414 14.81 15.52 3.42
N GLY A 415 13.95 16.16 4.22
CA GLY A 415 13.41 15.60 5.45
C GLY A 415 14.07 16.20 6.67
N ALA A 416 14.76 15.40 7.47
CA ALA A 416 15.60 15.90 8.56
C ALA A 416 17.04 15.45 8.34
N GLY A 417 18.01 16.27 8.73
CA GLY A 417 19.42 16.03 8.43
C GLY A 417 20.03 17.26 7.78
N ALA A 418 21.31 17.20 7.41
CA ALA A 418 21.92 18.20 6.54
C ALA A 418 21.87 17.70 5.11
N ASP A 419 20.83 18.07 4.38
CA ASP A 419 20.52 17.51 3.06
C ASP A 419 21.13 18.32 1.92
N ILE A 420 21.39 17.66 0.79
CA ILE A 420 21.82 18.28 -0.46
C ILE A 420 20.78 17.99 -1.54
N LEU A 421 20.04 19.02 -1.94
CA LEU A 421 18.97 18.94 -2.93
C LEU A 421 19.36 19.70 -4.20
N VAL A 422 19.34 19.02 -5.34
CA VAL A 422 19.67 19.61 -6.65
C VAL A 422 18.57 19.29 -7.65
N GLY A 423 17.90 20.33 -8.16
CA GLY A 423 16.85 20.21 -9.19
C GLY A 423 17.45 19.86 -10.55
N GLU A 424 18.44 20.62 -11.00
CA GLU A 424 19.10 20.57 -12.31
C GLU A 424 18.33 21.26 -13.44
N ALA A 425 17.38 20.64 -14.15
CA ALA A 425 16.75 21.31 -15.30
C ALA A 425 15.24 21.15 -15.33
N GLY A 426 14.52 22.24 -15.13
CA GLY A 426 13.09 22.35 -15.40
C GLY A 426 12.40 23.31 -14.45
N SER A 427 11.40 22.88 -13.69
CA SER A 427 10.69 23.78 -12.77
C SER A 427 10.35 22.99 -11.52
N ASP A 428 11.32 22.99 -10.62
CA ASP A 428 11.42 22.04 -9.54
C ASP A 428 10.87 22.62 -8.22
N GLN A 429 10.50 21.73 -7.32
CA GLN A 429 10.09 22.08 -5.96
C GLN A 429 10.99 21.32 -4.98
N LEU A 430 11.90 22.04 -4.32
CA LEU A 430 12.88 21.48 -3.39
C LEU A 430 12.56 21.95 -1.96
N PHE A 431 12.41 21.00 -1.04
CA PHE A 431 12.11 21.23 0.38
C PHE A 431 13.20 20.58 1.23
N GLY A 432 14.04 21.37 1.89
CA GLY A 432 15.11 20.91 2.80
C GLY A 432 14.52 20.19 4.00
N GLY A 433 13.87 20.95 4.89
CA GLY A 433 13.16 20.42 6.04
C GLY A 433 13.82 20.85 7.34
N GLU A 434 14.25 19.91 8.18
CA GLU A 434 14.93 20.17 9.43
C GLU A 434 16.45 19.97 9.27
N GLY A 435 17.24 21.01 9.48
CA GLY A 435 18.70 20.91 9.55
C GLY A 435 19.40 22.02 8.80
N ALA A 436 20.59 21.76 8.27
CA ALA A 436 21.37 22.77 7.56
C ALA A 436 21.51 22.31 6.11
N ASP A 437 20.53 22.66 5.30
CA ASP A 437 20.35 22.09 3.98
C ASP A 437 21.05 22.92 2.90
N THR A 438 21.40 22.29 1.79
CA THR A 438 21.91 22.95 0.58
C THR A 438 20.96 22.72 -0.57
N LEU A 439 20.36 23.79 -1.12
CA LEU A 439 19.39 23.74 -2.19
C LEU A 439 19.92 24.45 -3.44
N ASP A 440 20.01 23.74 -4.56
CA ASP A 440 20.37 24.26 -5.90
C ASP A 440 19.23 23.94 -6.87
N GLY A 441 18.43 24.94 -7.24
CA GLY A 441 17.31 24.74 -8.18
C GLY A 441 17.76 24.33 -9.58
N GLY A 442 18.95 24.76 -9.99
CA GLY A 442 19.42 24.56 -11.35
C GLY A 442 18.79 25.54 -12.33
N LEU A 443 18.48 25.08 -13.55
CA LEU A 443 17.90 25.86 -14.63
C LEU A 443 16.36 25.84 -14.54
N GLY A 444 15.76 27.02 -14.52
CA GLY A 444 14.39 27.20 -14.92
C GLY A 444 13.59 28.05 -13.96
N GLY A 445 12.57 27.49 -13.32
CA GLY A 445 11.60 28.27 -12.55
C GLY A 445 11.26 27.58 -11.25
N ASP A 446 12.18 27.64 -10.30
CA ASP A 446 12.20 26.71 -9.19
C ASP A 446 11.62 27.29 -7.90
N TRP A 447 11.17 26.41 -7.02
CA TRP A 447 10.63 26.73 -5.71
C TRP A 447 11.48 26.07 -4.64
N LEU A 448 12.19 26.88 -3.86
CA LEU A 448 13.16 26.41 -2.86
C LEU A 448 12.68 26.77 -1.44
N TYR A 449 12.50 25.77 -0.60
CA TYR A 449 12.14 25.93 0.81
C TYR A 449 13.19 25.27 1.70
N GLY A 450 14.04 26.05 2.36
CA GLY A 450 15.06 25.52 3.27
C GLY A 450 14.43 24.84 4.49
N GLY A 451 13.50 25.54 5.14
CA GLY A 451 12.78 25.00 6.29
C GLY A 451 13.31 25.58 7.59
N ALA A 452 13.78 24.71 8.49
CA ALA A 452 14.29 25.08 9.80
C ALA A 452 15.79 24.76 9.89
N GLY A 453 16.58 25.78 10.21
CA GLY A 453 18.01 25.72 10.40
C GLY A 453 18.78 26.56 9.38
N ALA A 454 20.10 26.43 9.37
CA ALA A 454 20.98 27.36 8.65
C ALA A 454 21.21 26.88 7.21
N ASP A 455 20.23 27.16 6.33
CA ASP A 455 20.21 26.64 4.96
C ASP A 455 21.09 27.45 4.00
N THR A 456 21.52 26.83 2.90
CA THR A 456 22.29 27.45 1.83
C THR A 456 21.56 27.28 0.50
N TYR A 457 21.18 28.39 -0.12
CA TYR A 457 20.60 28.42 -1.46
C TYR A 457 21.70 28.78 -2.46
N GLU A 458 22.00 27.87 -3.38
CA GLU A 458 23.08 28.02 -4.35
C GLU A 458 22.52 28.27 -5.75
N PHE A 459 23.02 29.33 -6.39
CA PHE A 459 22.64 29.72 -7.75
C PHE A 459 23.90 29.86 -8.60
N LYS A 460 23.95 29.16 -9.72
CA LYS A 460 25.07 29.18 -10.66
C LYS A 460 24.57 29.51 -12.06
N ASP A 461 25.43 30.15 -12.87
CA ASP A 461 25.20 30.33 -14.30
C ASP A 461 23.82 30.94 -14.62
N SER A 462 23.00 30.23 -15.41
CA SER A 462 21.70 30.67 -15.94
C SER A 462 20.52 30.07 -15.18
N PHE A 463 20.50 30.22 -13.86
CA PHE A 463 19.50 29.60 -12.97
C PHE A 463 18.03 29.94 -13.27
N GLY A 464 17.76 31.06 -13.97
CA GLY A 464 16.40 31.41 -14.35
C GLY A 464 15.65 32.18 -13.26
N LYS A 465 14.39 31.83 -13.00
CA LYS A 465 13.45 32.63 -12.21
C LYS A 465 12.90 31.86 -11.03
N ASP A 466 13.60 31.99 -9.92
CA ASP A 466 13.34 31.13 -8.77
C ASP A 466 12.65 31.89 -7.64
N THR A 467 11.90 31.13 -6.86
CA THR A 467 11.19 31.59 -5.68
C THR A 467 11.72 30.83 -4.49
N LEU A 468 12.17 31.55 -3.47
CA LEU A 468 12.61 30.94 -2.23
C LEU A 468 11.79 31.42 -1.04
N LEU A 469 11.67 30.55 -0.04
CA LEU A 469 11.09 30.84 1.25
C LEU A 469 12.01 30.27 2.34
N ASP A 470 12.49 31.17 3.19
CA ASP A 470 13.32 30.85 4.35
C ASP A 470 12.55 31.28 5.60
N SER A 471 11.86 30.34 6.25
CA SER A 471 10.81 30.68 7.20
C SER A 471 11.33 31.17 8.55
N ASP A 472 12.53 30.74 8.94
CA ASP A 472 13.18 31.08 10.19
C ASP A 472 14.22 32.22 10.03
N GLY A 473 14.56 32.59 8.79
CA GLY A 473 15.49 33.65 8.47
C GLY A 473 16.93 33.32 8.82
N GLN A 474 17.34 32.05 8.80
CA GLN A 474 18.72 31.65 9.09
C GLN A 474 19.54 31.32 7.83
N GLY A 475 18.94 31.36 6.65
CA GLY A 475 19.57 30.94 5.41
C GLY A 475 20.69 31.85 4.86
N THR A 476 21.42 31.31 3.88
CA THR A 476 22.49 31.99 3.17
C THR A 476 22.27 31.84 1.66
N LEU A 477 22.47 32.93 0.92
CA LEU A 477 22.31 32.96 -0.53
C LEU A 477 23.66 33.11 -1.22
N THR A 478 24.02 32.18 -2.10
CA THR A 478 25.28 32.17 -2.85
C THR A 478 25.01 32.23 -4.35
N ILE A 479 25.67 33.17 -5.05
CA ILE A 479 25.59 33.31 -6.51
C ILE A 479 27.00 33.17 -7.09
N ASP A 480 27.19 32.23 -8.02
CA ASP A 480 28.48 31.92 -8.66
C ASP A 480 29.63 31.73 -7.65
N GLY A 481 29.34 31.04 -6.54
CA GLY A 481 30.27 30.79 -5.44
C GLY A 481 30.53 31.98 -4.52
N ALA A 482 29.88 33.12 -4.73
CA ALA A 482 29.97 34.29 -3.86
C ALA A 482 28.71 34.45 -3.00
N THR A 483 28.85 34.32 -1.69
CA THR A 483 27.77 34.61 -0.73
C THR A 483 27.38 36.08 -0.80
N LEU A 484 26.09 36.35 -0.98
CA LEU A 484 25.56 37.71 -0.96
C LEU A 484 25.65 38.29 0.46
N SER A 485 25.97 39.58 0.58
CA SER A 485 25.95 40.31 1.86
C SER A 485 25.02 41.51 1.85
N GLY A 486 24.38 41.76 3.01
CA GLY A 486 23.33 42.77 3.25
C GLY A 486 23.52 44.11 2.51
N GLY A 487 22.40 44.71 2.10
CA GLY A 487 22.37 45.88 1.23
C GLY A 487 21.99 47.15 1.99
N LYS A 488 22.12 48.30 1.32
CA LYS A 488 21.58 49.58 1.78
C LYS A 488 20.75 50.27 0.70
N PRO A 489 19.77 51.13 1.06
CA PRO A 489 19.02 51.90 0.07
C PRO A 489 19.93 52.71 -0.83
N ALA A 490 19.69 52.67 -2.14
CA ALA A 490 20.48 53.37 -3.15
C ALA A 490 19.98 54.81 -3.42
N GLY A 491 19.05 55.33 -2.60
CA GLY A 491 18.44 56.65 -2.79
C GLY A 491 17.32 56.70 -3.85
N LEU A 492 17.03 55.57 -4.51
CA LEU A 492 15.87 55.39 -5.38
C LEU A 492 14.80 54.57 -4.64
N ARG A 493 13.53 54.80 -4.97
CA ARG A 493 12.43 54.02 -4.39
C ARG A 493 12.66 52.54 -4.67
N ASN A 494 12.63 51.73 -3.61
CA ASN A 494 12.70 50.27 -3.65
C ASN A 494 14.02 49.67 -4.18
N VAL A 495 15.07 50.47 -4.40
CA VAL A 495 16.36 49.96 -4.89
C VAL A 495 17.38 49.95 -3.76
N TRP A 496 18.04 48.81 -3.59
CA TRP A 496 19.11 48.58 -2.63
C TRP A 496 20.37 48.11 -3.36
N VAL A 497 21.53 48.38 -2.77
CA VAL A 497 22.83 47.94 -3.27
C VAL A 497 23.67 47.36 -2.14
N GLY A 498 24.43 46.31 -2.44
CA GLY A 498 25.30 45.61 -1.50
C GLY A 498 26.50 45.03 -2.23
N LYS A 499 27.32 44.26 -1.52
CA LYS A 499 28.42 43.51 -2.12
C LYS A 499 28.23 42.02 -1.87
N ASP A 500 28.82 41.16 -2.69
CA ASP A 500 29.02 39.77 -2.32
C ASP A 500 30.34 39.59 -1.54
N SER A 501 30.61 38.37 -1.09
CA SER A 501 31.84 37.98 -0.41
C SER A 501 33.10 38.13 -1.28
N ALA A 502 32.97 38.17 -2.61
CA ALA A 502 34.04 38.47 -3.54
C ALA A 502 34.25 39.99 -3.75
N GLY A 503 33.38 40.82 -3.18
CA GLY A 503 33.45 42.28 -3.23
C GLY A 503 32.77 42.92 -4.45
N ASN A 504 32.08 42.14 -5.29
CA ASN A 504 31.35 42.66 -6.45
C ASN A 504 30.06 43.34 -6.00
N PHE A 505 29.65 44.41 -6.70
CA PHE A 505 28.40 45.10 -6.40
C PHE A 505 27.18 44.32 -6.91
N GLN A 506 26.16 44.26 -6.06
CA GLN A 506 24.92 43.55 -6.33
C GLN A 506 23.74 44.51 -6.12
N GLY A 507 22.76 44.44 -7.02
CA GLY A 507 21.54 45.27 -7.00
C GLY A 507 20.33 44.47 -6.55
N TYR A 508 19.49 45.09 -5.72
CA TYR A 508 18.28 44.46 -5.20
C TYR A 508 17.07 45.38 -5.34
N ALA A 509 15.91 44.79 -5.58
CA ALA A 509 14.63 45.49 -5.61
C ALA A 509 13.69 44.95 -4.52
N VAL A 510 13.26 45.81 -3.60
CA VAL A 510 12.34 45.44 -2.51
C VAL A 510 10.94 45.91 -2.85
N TYR A 511 9.97 44.99 -2.92
CA TYR A 511 8.59 45.31 -3.24
C TYR A 511 7.65 45.08 -2.05
N ASP A 512 6.60 45.90 -1.98
CA ASP A 512 5.47 45.63 -1.08
C ASP A 512 4.67 44.46 -1.64
N ASP A 513 4.48 43.42 -0.83
CA ASP A 513 3.64 42.27 -1.18
C ASP A 513 2.57 42.05 -0.12
N ARG A 514 1.34 42.51 -0.41
CA ARG A 514 0.20 42.41 0.51
C ARG A 514 -0.31 40.97 0.70
N SER A 515 0.21 40.02 -0.06
CA SER A 515 -0.10 38.59 0.09
C SER A 515 0.90 37.85 0.98
N SER A 516 2.02 38.48 1.34
CA SER A 516 3.04 37.92 2.24
C SER A 516 2.74 38.24 3.72
N ALA A 517 3.17 37.37 4.63
CA ALA A 517 2.98 37.52 6.07
C ALA A 517 3.71 38.75 6.64
N THR A 518 4.87 39.12 6.07
CA THR A 518 5.64 40.31 6.44
C THR A 518 5.23 41.57 5.65
N GLY A 519 4.40 41.40 4.62
CA GLY A 519 3.99 42.48 3.73
C GLY A 519 5.03 42.89 2.67
N LYS A 520 6.15 42.16 2.54
CA LYS A 520 7.26 42.46 1.61
C LYS A 520 7.77 41.22 0.88
N LYS A 521 8.32 41.43 -0.32
CA LYS A 521 9.18 40.48 -1.03
C LYS A 521 10.45 41.16 -1.52
N LEU A 522 11.55 40.41 -1.55
CA LEU A 522 12.81 40.85 -2.14
C LEU A 522 12.95 40.19 -3.51
N VAL A 523 13.24 40.98 -4.53
CA VAL A 523 13.59 40.48 -5.87
C VAL A 523 15.03 40.88 -6.16
N ILE A 524 15.85 39.89 -6.41
CA ILE A 524 17.26 40.04 -6.77
C ILE A 524 17.35 39.78 -8.26
N THR A 525 17.86 40.74 -9.03
CA THR A 525 18.11 40.57 -10.47
C THR A 525 19.60 40.71 -10.74
N ARG A 526 20.12 39.91 -11.68
CA ARG A 526 21.54 40.02 -12.05
C ARG A 526 21.77 41.33 -12.82
N ALA A 527 22.86 42.02 -12.48
CA ALA A 527 23.25 43.26 -13.14
C ALA A 527 23.85 43.04 -14.54
N ASP A 528 23.99 41.78 -14.97
CA ASP A 528 24.55 41.36 -16.26
C ASP A 528 23.54 41.40 -17.42
N GLY A 529 22.27 41.74 -17.15
CA GLY A 529 21.22 41.83 -18.15
C GLY A 529 20.59 40.48 -18.52
N SER A 530 20.94 39.40 -17.83
CA SER A 530 20.20 38.14 -17.90
C SER A 530 18.78 38.31 -17.38
N ALA A 531 17.87 37.42 -17.81
CA ALA A 531 16.50 37.38 -17.30
C ALA A 531 16.38 36.71 -15.93
N ASN A 532 17.52 36.42 -15.28
CA ASN A 532 17.60 35.67 -14.04
C ASN A 532 17.14 36.52 -12.86
N SER A 533 16.29 35.95 -12.02
CA SER A 533 15.75 36.64 -10.85
C SER A 533 15.46 35.68 -9.71
N ILE A 534 15.79 36.08 -8.49
CA ILE A 534 15.46 35.35 -7.27
C ILE A 534 14.41 36.15 -6.51
N THR A 535 13.27 35.54 -6.21
CA THR A 535 12.22 36.13 -5.40
C THR A 535 12.21 35.50 -4.01
N ILE A 536 12.50 36.28 -2.98
CA ILE A 536 12.38 35.87 -1.58
C ILE A 536 11.02 36.34 -1.06
N ASN A 537 10.15 35.38 -0.75
CA ASN A 537 8.85 35.64 -0.14
C ASN A 537 8.97 35.84 1.37
N ASN A 538 8.02 36.57 1.96
CA ASN A 538 7.98 36.88 3.40
C ASN A 538 9.26 37.55 3.93
N PHE A 539 9.88 38.41 3.12
CA PHE A 539 11.12 39.10 3.48
C PHE A 539 10.88 40.07 4.65
N ASP A 540 11.63 39.98 5.76
CA ASP A 540 11.58 40.96 6.84
C ASP A 540 12.62 42.08 6.62
N LEU A 541 12.14 43.19 6.05
CA LEU A 541 12.95 44.38 5.83
C LEU A 541 13.47 45.01 7.13
N THR A 542 12.79 44.80 8.25
CA THR A 542 13.14 45.40 9.55
C THR A 542 14.36 44.70 10.14
N ALA A 543 14.37 43.36 10.11
CA ALA A 543 15.49 42.52 10.53
C ALA A 543 16.77 42.82 9.73
N ALA A 544 16.66 43.04 8.41
CA ALA A 544 17.78 43.36 7.53
C ALA A 544 18.51 44.69 7.89
N THR A 545 17.90 45.55 8.71
CA THR A 545 18.47 46.86 9.10
C THR A 545 19.01 46.91 10.54
N ALA A 546 18.94 45.82 11.31
CA ALA A 546 19.43 45.72 12.69
C ALA A 546 20.78 44.96 12.77
N GLU A 547 21.71 45.42 13.61
CA GLU A 547 23.16 45.06 13.68
C GLU A 547 23.49 43.56 13.86
N GLY A 548 24.60 43.06 13.27
CA GLY A 548 25.28 41.85 13.79
C GLY A 548 26.43 41.11 13.07
N GLY A 549 26.40 40.63 11.79
CA GLY A 549 27.25 39.50 11.30
C GLY A 549 26.69 38.39 10.34
N ALA A 550 27.19 38.35 9.10
CA ALA A 550 27.32 37.23 8.14
C ALA A 550 26.08 36.51 7.53
N GLY A 551 25.59 37.02 6.38
CA GLY A 551 24.67 36.34 5.45
C GLY A 551 23.37 37.12 5.23
N TYR A 552 22.73 37.08 4.05
CA TYR A 552 21.53 37.92 3.79
C TYR A 552 20.32 37.64 4.69
N LEU A 553 20.32 36.54 5.44
CA LEU A 553 19.33 36.28 6.48
C LEU A 553 19.93 36.35 7.90
N ASN A 554 21.27 36.37 8.02
CA ASN A 554 21.98 36.63 9.26
C ASN A 554 22.83 37.93 9.21
N GLN A 555 22.24 38.99 9.77
CA GLN A 555 22.84 40.18 10.36
C GLN A 555 23.63 41.22 9.51
N ALA A 556 23.41 42.49 9.88
CA ALA A 556 24.00 43.69 9.33
C ALA A 556 25.44 44.00 9.76
N GLY A 557 26.26 44.50 8.83
CA GLY A 557 27.53 45.17 9.09
C GLY A 557 27.36 46.70 9.09
N LYS A 558 27.83 47.37 10.15
CA LYS A 558 27.76 48.82 10.42
C LYS A 558 27.99 49.72 9.20
N VAL A 559 27.01 50.58 8.87
CA VAL A 559 27.23 51.77 8.03
C VAL A 559 27.72 52.93 8.90
N GLY A 560 29.04 53.00 9.09
CA GLY A 560 29.70 54.28 9.38
C GLY A 560 29.85 55.05 8.08
N ASP A 561 29.23 56.23 8.02
CA ASP A 561 29.36 57.31 7.02
C ASP A 561 30.20 57.01 5.77
N THR A 562 29.58 56.54 4.68
CA THR A 562 29.68 57.24 3.39
C THR A 562 28.57 56.83 2.42
N VAL A 563 27.50 57.63 2.39
CA VAL A 563 26.46 57.57 1.34
C VAL A 563 26.92 58.26 0.05
N ASN A 564 27.92 59.14 0.14
CA ASN A 564 28.41 59.92 -1.02
C ASN A 564 29.58 59.30 -1.80
N ARG A 565 30.21 58.19 -1.34
CA ARG A 565 31.27 57.49 -2.10
C ARG A 565 30.74 56.34 -2.96
N ALA A 566 29.71 55.62 -2.53
CA ALA A 566 29.14 54.52 -3.33
C ALA A 566 28.51 55.00 -4.65
N LEU A 567 27.94 56.22 -4.68
CA LEU A 567 27.45 56.87 -5.89
C LEU A 567 28.56 57.31 -6.85
N ALA A 568 29.79 57.50 -6.35
CA ALA A 568 30.96 57.84 -7.18
C ALA A 568 31.65 56.59 -7.75
N ASP A 569 31.61 55.46 -7.02
CA ASP A 569 32.19 54.18 -7.45
C ASP A 569 31.29 53.41 -8.44
N LEU A 570 29.98 53.70 -8.47
CA LEU A 570 29.00 53.13 -9.42
C LEU A 570 29.13 53.70 -10.85
N GLY A 571 30.36 53.93 -11.33
CA GLY A 571 30.67 54.49 -12.66
C GLY A 571 29.71 54.01 -13.74
N GLY A 572 29.34 54.90 -14.68
CA GLY A 572 28.09 54.89 -15.48
C GLY A 572 27.61 53.60 -16.17
N GLN A 573 28.34 52.51 -16.12
CA GLN A 573 27.89 51.14 -16.39
C GLN A 573 26.99 50.58 -15.29
N GLY A 574 27.31 50.78 -14.00
CA GLY A 574 26.51 50.26 -12.87
C GLY A 574 25.12 50.89 -12.77
N MET A 575 25.03 52.21 -13.01
CA MET A 575 23.72 52.89 -13.10
C MET A 575 22.90 52.46 -14.32
N LYS A 576 23.53 52.10 -15.45
CA LYS A 576 22.81 51.63 -16.65
C LYS A 576 22.21 50.23 -16.46
N ALA A 577 22.89 49.35 -15.73
CA ALA A 577 22.34 48.04 -15.36
C ALA A 577 21.09 48.16 -14.46
N ILE A 578 21.15 49.04 -13.45
CA ILE A 578 20.06 49.28 -12.50
C ILE A 578 18.86 50.00 -13.14
N LEU A 579 19.10 51.00 -13.99
CA LEU A 579 18.06 51.77 -14.67
C LEU A 579 17.47 51.03 -15.90
N GLY A 580 18.22 50.10 -16.49
CA GLY A 580 17.72 49.22 -17.55
C GLY A 580 16.70 48.19 -17.03
N ALA A 581 16.87 47.73 -15.78
CA ALA A 581 15.97 46.77 -15.13
C ALA A 581 14.68 47.39 -14.57
N THR A 582 14.64 48.71 -14.36
CA THR A 582 13.44 49.44 -13.87
C THR A 582 12.62 50.07 -15.00
N ALA A 583 13.10 50.02 -16.24
CA ALA A 583 12.41 50.53 -17.42
C ALA A 583 11.91 49.39 -18.32
N ARG A 584 11.06 48.50 -17.77
CA ARG A 584 10.03 47.76 -18.52
C ARG A 584 8.99 47.16 -17.58
#